data_AF-A0A4Q8QKV2-F1
#
_entry.id   AF-A0A4Q8QKV2-F1
#
_cell.length_a   1.000
_cell.length_b   1.000
_cell.length_c   1.000
_cell.angle_alpha   90.00
_cell.angle_beta   90.00
_cell.angle_gamma   90.00
#
_symmetry.space_group_name_H-M   'P 1'
#
loop_
_entity.id
_entity.type
_entity.pdbx_description
1 polymer ?
#
loop_
_entity_poly.entity_id
_entity_poly.type
_entity_poly.pdbx_seq_one_letter_code
_entity_poly.pdbx_strand_id
1 'polypeptide(L)'
;MEYYLRLSNDTIHWFLRVHHENMRPVIREKIRTVRQAGESFIFEGAALRPEYVADWEIGDALVVCFQVEDRILRERIMTESRYSEQDEQTKAAIEKFAERSLRENQAFAEASQRQGISLIDVTTPENADRATEELVLRLAGSSGPLSPSSRHPRHRWIGSAPGVRNAWPTWAASTSINDDDIPIIGRVEFR
;
A
#
# COMPACT_ATOMS: atom_id res chain seq x y z
N MET A 1 -8.85 -6.52 -21.72
CA MET A 1 -9.95 -6.23 -20.77
C MET A 1 -11.07 -7.28 -20.80
N GLU A 2 -11.53 -7.71 -21.99
CA GLU A 2 -12.66 -8.65 -22.16
C GLU A 2 -12.49 -10.05 -21.50
N TYR A 3 -11.26 -10.53 -21.33
CA TYR A 3 -10.99 -11.81 -20.68
C TYR A 3 -11.31 -11.79 -19.18
N TYR A 4 -10.86 -10.76 -18.45
CA TYR A 4 -11.05 -10.65 -16.99
C TYR A 4 -12.51 -10.44 -16.59
N LEU A 5 -13.30 -9.78 -17.45
CA LEU A 5 -14.73 -9.59 -17.20
C LEU A 5 -15.51 -10.91 -17.18
N ARG A 6 -15.03 -11.92 -17.90
CA ARG A 6 -15.65 -13.26 -17.96
C ARG A 6 -15.26 -14.17 -16.80
N LEU A 7 -14.23 -13.81 -16.03
CA LEU A 7 -13.79 -14.60 -14.88
C LEU A 7 -14.70 -14.35 -13.69
N SER A 8 -14.91 -15.39 -12.87
CA SER A 8 -15.58 -15.24 -11.58
C SER A 8 -14.73 -14.39 -10.61
N ASN A 9 -15.36 -13.80 -9.61
CA ASN A 9 -14.64 -13.04 -8.58
C ASN A 9 -13.65 -13.92 -7.81
N ASP A 10 -13.99 -15.20 -7.60
CA ASP A 10 -13.12 -16.19 -6.97
C ASP A 10 -11.88 -16.46 -7.81
N THR A 11 -12.06 -16.63 -9.13
CA THR A 11 -10.94 -16.85 -10.07
C THR A 11 -10.02 -15.63 -10.13
N ILE A 12 -10.58 -14.41 -10.18
CA ILE A 12 -9.81 -13.17 -10.17
C ILE A 12 -9.02 -13.04 -8.87
N HIS A 13 -9.65 -13.31 -7.73
CA HIS A 13 -8.99 -13.27 -6.43
C HIS A 13 -7.88 -14.32 -6.32
N TRP A 14 -8.11 -15.54 -6.81
CA TRP A 14 -7.08 -16.57 -6.87
C TRP A 14 -5.88 -16.16 -7.72
N PHE A 15 -6.10 -15.59 -8.91
CA PHE A 15 -5.01 -15.09 -9.75
C PHE A 15 -4.18 -14.01 -9.05
N LEU A 16 -4.83 -13.08 -8.35
CA LEU A 16 -4.14 -12.08 -7.55
C LEU A 16 -3.27 -12.73 -6.45
N ARG A 17 -3.82 -13.70 -5.72
CA ARG A 17 -3.08 -14.43 -4.67
C ARG A 17 -1.84 -15.13 -5.23
N VAL A 18 -1.98 -15.82 -6.36
CA VAL A 18 -0.85 -16.47 -7.06
C VAL A 18 0.17 -15.43 -7.54
N HIS A 19 -0.28 -14.29 -8.06
CA HIS A 19 0.62 -13.22 -8.46
C HIS A 19 1.42 -12.69 -7.27
N HIS A 20 0.78 -12.42 -6.13
CA HIS A 20 1.47 -11.99 -4.90
C HIS A 20 2.46 -13.05 -4.40
N GLU A 21 2.09 -14.34 -4.45
CA GLU A 21 3.00 -15.44 -4.10
C GLU A 21 4.23 -15.49 -5.03
N ASN A 22 4.03 -15.30 -6.33
CA ASN A 22 5.13 -15.24 -7.31
C ASN A 22 6.04 -14.01 -7.11
N MET A 23 5.50 -12.90 -6.59
CA MET A 23 6.27 -11.70 -6.26
C MET A 23 7.10 -11.84 -4.97
N ARG A 24 6.74 -12.77 -4.09
CA ARG A 24 7.36 -12.95 -2.77
C ARG A 24 8.89 -13.11 -2.81
N PRO A 25 9.51 -13.91 -3.71
CA PRO A 25 10.97 -14.01 -3.78
C PRO A 25 11.64 -12.70 -4.21
N VAL A 26 11.00 -11.95 -5.11
CA VAL A 26 11.50 -10.65 -5.59
C VAL A 26 11.47 -9.61 -4.48
N ILE A 27 10.37 -9.56 -3.73
CA ILE A 27 10.22 -8.67 -2.56
C ILE A 27 11.27 -9.00 -1.50
N ARG A 28 11.45 -10.29 -1.17
CA ARG A 28 12.47 -10.74 -0.23
C ARG A 28 13.87 -10.27 -0.63
N GLU A 29 14.23 -10.45 -1.91
CA GLU A 29 15.54 -10.06 -2.41
C GLU A 29 15.75 -8.55 -2.38
N LYS A 30 14.71 -7.77 -2.69
CA LYS A 30 14.75 -6.31 -2.56
C LYS A 30 15.00 -5.89 -1.11
N ILE A 31 14.23 -6.41 -0.15
CA ILE A 31 14.40 -6.16 1.29
C ILE A 31 15.82 -6.51 1.72
N ARG A 32 16.32 -7.69 1.35
CA ARG A 32 17.68 -8.13 1.67
C ARG A 32 18.73 -7.15 1.14
N THR A 33 18.58 -6.71 -0.11
CA THR A 33 19.53 -5.80 -0.77
C THR A 33 19.59 -4.44 -0.08
N VAL A 34 18.43 -3.82 0.19
CA VAL A 34 18.39 -2.50 0.86
C VAL A 34 18.93 -2.57 2.29
N ARG A 35 18.64 -3.66 3.01
CA ARG A 35 19.21 -3.88 4.36
C ARG A 35 20.73 -4.02 4.33
N GLN A 36 21.27 -4.72 3.33
CA GLN A 36 22.73 -4.87 3.18
C GLN A 36 23.41 -3.55 2.81
N ALA A 37 22.73 -2.68 2.08
CA ALA A 37 23.21 -1.34 1.77
C ALA A 37 23.21 -0.42 3.01
N GLY A 38 22.44 -0.76 4.06
CA GLY A 38 22.25 0.11 5.22
C GLY A 38 21.52 1.40 4.86
N GLU A 39 20.66 1.34 3.84
CA GLU A 39 19.87 2.46 3.36
C GLU A 39 18.47 2.43 3.94
N SER A 40 17.90 3.63 4.05
CA SER A 40 16.55 3.76 4.56
C SER A 40 15.52 3.43 3.50
N PHE A 41 14.50 2.64 3.82
CA PHE A 41 13.51 2.24 2.83
C PHE A 41 12.09 2.15 3.38
N ILE A 42 11.13 2.34 2.47
CA ILE A 42 9.71 2.03 2.64
C ILE A 42 9.30 1.05 1.55
N PHE A 43 8.57 0.01 1.93
CA PHE A 43 7.81 -0.81 0.97
C PHE A 43 6.33 -0.64 1.24
N GLU A 44 5.57 -0.37 0.18
CA GLU A 44 4.10 -0.31 0.19
C GLU A 44 3.51 -1.20 -0.91
N GLY A 45 2.24 -1.60 -0.74
CA GLY A 45 1.50 -2.36 -1.75
C GLY A 45 0.91 -3.69 -1.27
N ALA A 46 -0.09 -4.17 -2.00
CA ALA A 46 -0.86 -5.37 -1.65
C ALA A 46 -0.07 -6.69 -1.75
N ALA A 47 1.06 -6.72 -2.47
CA ALA A 47 1.91 -7.90 -2.47
C ALA A 47 2.65 -8.12 -1.13
N LEU A 48 2.68 -7.12 -0.25
CA LEU A 48 3.27 -7.18 1.10
C LEU A 48 2.37 -7.90 2.10
N ARG A 49 2.01 -9.14 1.80
CA ARG A 49 0.99 -9.87 2.56
C ARG A 49 1.48 -10.22 3.96
N PRO A 50 0.68 -10.02 5.02
CA PRO A 50 1.09 -10.25 6.41
C PRO A 50 1.67 -11.65 6.66
N GLU A 51 1.11 -12.69 6.05
CA GLU A 51 1.59 -14.07 6.21
C GLU A 51 2.96 -14.37 5.57
N TYR A 52 3.52 -13.46 4.77
CA TYR A 52 4.84 -13.64 4.15
C TYR A 52 5.96 -12.93 4.91
N VAL A 53 5.61 -12.05 5.85
CA VAL A 53 6.54 -11.15 6.54
C VAL A 53 7.63 -11.92 7.29
N ALA A 54 7.27 -13.03 7.94
CA ALA A 54 8.20 -13.86 8.70
C ALA A 54 9.36 -14.39 7.84
N ASP A 55 9.14 -14.58 6.53
CA ASP A 55 10.13 -15.15 5.60
C ASP A 55 11.01 -14.10 4.92
N TRP A 56 10.77 -12.82 5.18
CA TRP A 56 11.48 -11.71 4.55
C TRP A 56 12.67 -11.21 5.35
N GLU A 57 12.93 -11.78 6.53
CA GLU A 57 14.07 -11.41 7.38
C GLU A 57 14.18 -9.89 7.55
N ILE A 58 13.05 -9.26 7.87
CA ILE A 58 12.90 -7.80 7.85
C ILE A 58 13.69 -7.06 8.95
N GLY A 59 14.28 -7.80 9.90
CA GLY A 59 15.03 -7.23 11.02
C GLY A 59 14.13 -6.47 11.98
N ASP A 60 14.54 -5.25 12.31
CA ASP A 60 13.85 -4.29 13.18
C ASP A 60 12.88 -3.38 12.43
N ALA A 61 12.62 -3.63 11.14
CA ALA A 61 11.65 -2.87 10.38
C ALA A 61 10.25 -2.94 11.01
N LEU A 62 9.59 -1.79 11.09
CA LEU A 62 8.20 -1.71 11.53
C LEU A 62 7.29 -2.30 10.45
N VAL A 63 6.31 -3.10 10.85
CA VAL A 63 5.30 -3.64 9.93
C VAL A 63 3.93 -3.20 10.42
N VAL A 64 3.18 -2.58 9.53
CA VAL A 64 1.81 -2.16 9.78
C VAL A 64 0.91 -2.59 8.63
N CYS A 65 -0.33 -2.95 8.96
CA CYS A 65 -1.40 -3.18 8.00
C CYS A 65 -2.48 -2.13 8.21
N PHE A 66 -2.91 -1.49 7.13
CA PHE A 66 -4.02 -0.56 7.19
C PHE A 66 -5.32 -1.27 6.84
N GLN A 67 -6.35 -0.97 7.59
CA GLN A 67 -7.70 -1.49 7.38
C GLN A 67 -8.67 -0.33 7.21
N VAL A 68 -9.62 -0.50 6.31
CA VAL A 68 -10.76 0.40 6.12
C VAL A 68 -12.05 -0.40 6.35
N GLU A 69 -13.06 0.19 6.98
CA GLU A 69 -14.39 -0.40 7.05
C GLU A 69 -14.91 -0.70 5.64
N ASP A 70 -15.39 -1.92 5.40
CA ASP A 70 -15.78 -2.40 4.06
C ASP A 70 -16.79 -1.49 3.36
N ARG A 71 -17.78 -0.96 4.08
CA ARG A 71 -18.76 -0.04 3.50
C ARG A 71 -18.09 1.23 2.98
N ILE A 72 -17.19 1.80 3.79
CA ILE A 72 -16.46 3.02 3.45
C ILE A 72 -15.46 2.75 2.32
N LEU A 73 -14.78 1.61 2.33
CA LEU A 73 -13.89 1.20 1.25
C LEU A 73 -14.65 1.08 -0.08
N ARG A 74 -15.82 0.43 -0.06
CA ARG A 74 -16.68 0.33 -1.24
C ARG A 74 -17.15 1.70 -1.71
N GLU A 75 -17.64 2.55 -0.82
CA GLU A 75 -18.09 3.91 -1.15
C GLU A 75 -16.96 4.71 -1.81
N ARG A 76 -15.75 4.69 -1.23
CA ARG A 76 -14.56 5.33 -1.82
C ARG A 76 -14.27 4.82 -3.23
N ILE A 77 -14.27 3.49 -3.43
CA ILE A 77 -14.03 2.91 -4.76
C ILE A 77 -15.07 3.39 -5.76
N MET A 78 -16.36 3.42 -5.40
CA MET A 78 -17.44 3.85 -6.30
C MET A 78 -17.35 5.35 -6.62
N THR A 79 -17.04 6.19 -5.64
CA THR A 79 -16.90 7.63 -5.81
C THR A 79 -15.68 7.99 -6.66
N GLU A 80 -14.50 7.47 -6.31
CA GLU A 80 -13.24 7.83 -6.98
C GLU A 80 -13.15 7.27 -8.40
N SER A 81 -13.82 6.15 -8.70
CA SER A 81 -13.96 5.64 -10.05
C SER A 81 -15.01 6.37 -10.90
N ARG A 82 -15.74 7.33 -10.32
CA ARG A 82 -16.91 8.00 -10.94
C ARG A 82 -17.91 6.99 -11.49
N TYR A 83 -18.20 5.93 -10.73
CA TYR A 83 -18.94 4.75 -11.19
C TYR A 83 -20.24 5.07 -11.96
N SER A 84 -21.01 6.08 -11.53
CA SER A 84 -22.26 6.48 -12.19
C SER A 84 -22.09 7.04 -13.61
N GLU A 85 -20.90 7.57 -13.93
CA GLU A 85 -20.57 8.19 -15.22
C GLU A 85 -19.97 7.19 -16.23
N GLN A 86 -19.65 5.98 -15.78
CA GLN A 86 -18.97 4.97 -16.59
C GLN A 86 -19.92 4.20 -17.49
N ASP A 87 -19.39 3.63 -18.57
CA ASP A 87 -20.10 2.64 -19.38
C ASP A 87 -20.30 1.32 -18.60
N GLU A 88 -21.21 0.46 -19.08
CA GLU A 88 -21.56 -0.79 -18.40
C GLU A 88 -20.40 -1.78 -18.29
N GLN A 89 -19.48 -1.78 -19.26
CA GLN A 89 -18.31 -2.65 -19.23
C GLN A 89 -17.35 -2.22 -18.12
N THR A 90 -17.13 -0.91 -18.01
CA THR A 90 -16.28 -0.28 -16.99
C THR A 90 -16.89 -0.42 -15.60
N LYS A 91 -18.21 -0.24 -15.45
CA LYS A 91 -18.93 -0.52 -14.19
C LYS A 91 -18.73 -1.96 -13.73
N ALA A 92 -18.88 -2.93 -14.63
CA ALA A 92 -18.65 -4.34 -14.30
C ALA A 92 -17.20 -4.60 -13.84
N ALA A 93 -16.21 -3.91 -14.42
CA ALA A 93 -14.82 -3.98 -13.98
C ALA A 93 -14.64 -3.38 -12.57
N ILE A 94 -15.24 -2.21 -12.30
CA ILE A 94 -15.19 -1.53 -11.00
C ILE A 94 -15.82 -2.40 -9.91
N GLU A 95 -16.96 -3.05 -10.19
CA GLU A 95 -17.61 -3.95 -9.23
C GLU A 95 -16.72 -5.15 -8.86
N LYS A 96 -16.07 -5.75 -9.86
CA LYS A 96 -15.10 -6.83 -9.65
C LYS A 96 -13.90 -6.36 -8.82
N PHE A 97 -13.40 -5.16 -9.12
CA PHE A 97 -12.32 -4.55 -8.34
C PHE A 97 -12.76 -4.31 -6.89
N ALA A 98 -13.94 -3.73 -6.66
CA ALA A 98 -14.48 -3.49 -5.34
C ALA A 98 -14.60 -4.79 -4.53
N GLU A 99 -15.22 -5.82 -5.11
CA GLU A 99 -15.33 -7.13 -4.45
C GLU A 99 -13.97 -7.71 -4.07
N ARG A 100 -13.00 -7.67 -5.00
CA ARG A 100 -11.64 -8.15 -4.75
C ARG A 100 -10.96 -7.39 -3.61
N SER A 101 -11.08 -6.06 -3.61
CA SER A 101 -10.48 -5.19 -2.59
C SER A 101 -11.09 -5.42 -1.21
N LEU A 102 -12.40 -5.64 -1.10
CA LEU A 102 -13.06 -5.98 0.16
C LEU A 102 -12.54 -7.31 0.73
N ARG A 103 -12.42 -8.34 -0.12
CA ARG A 103 -11.88 -9.64 0.30
C ARG A 103 -10.44 -9.55 0.76
N GLU A 104 -9.60 -8.80 0.06
CA GLU A 104 -8.19 -8.61 0.48
C GLU A 104 -8.11 -7.79 1.78
N ASN A 105 -8.92 -6.74 1.94
CA ASN A 105 -8.99 -5.94 3.18
C ASN A 105 -9.29 -6.82 4.41
N GLN A 106 -10.28 -7.71 4.30
CA GLN A 106 -10.61 -8.68 5.35
C GLN A 106 -9.47 -9.70 5.56
N ALA A 107 -8.98 -10.30 4.48
CA ALA A 107 -7.93 -11.32 4.55
C ALA A 107 -6.63 -10.78 5.17
N PHE A 108 -6.30 -9.51 4.92
CA PHE A 108 -5.14 -8.84 5.49
C PHE A 108 -5.34 -8.58 6.97
N ALA A 109 -6.50 -8.05 7.36
CA ALA A 109 -6.83 -7.84 8.76
C ALA A 109 -6.71 -9.13 9.58
N GLU A 110 -7.28 -10.23 9.09
CA GLU A 110 -7.17 -11.53 9.74
C GLU A 110 -5.72 -12.04 9.78
N ALA A 111 -4.97 -11.92 8.68
CA ALA A 111 -3.59 -12.37 8.62
C ALA A 111 -2.70 -11.56 9.57
N SER A 112 -2.89 -10.24 9.65
CA SER A 112 -2.19 -9.37 10.58
C SER A 112 -2.45 -9.76 12.03
N GLN A 113 -3.70 -10.02 12.40
CA GLN A 113 -4.05 -10.51 13.73
C GLN A 113 -3.35 -11.84 14.06
N ARG A 114 -3.35 -12.80 13.12
CA ARG A 114 -2.66 -14.10 13.30
C ARG A 114 -1.15 -13.97 13.46
N GLN A 115 -0.54 -13.00 12.78
CA GLN A 115 0.92 -12.77 12.79
C GLN A 115 1.36 -11.75 13.85
N GLY A 116 0.44 -11.18 14.64
CA GLY A 116 0.75 -10.13 15.62
C GLY A 116 1.22 -8.82 14.98
N ILE A 117 0.87 -8.57 13.72
CA ILE A 117 1.20 -7.33 13.01
C ILE A 117 0.22 -6.23 13.42
N SER A 118 0.74 -5.02 13.63
CA SER A 118 -0.06 -3.85 14.00
C SER A 118 -1.10 -3.55 12.91
N LEU A 119 -2.38 -3.68 13.26
CA LEU A 119 -3.51 -3.37 12.40
C LEU A 119 -4.03 -1.97 12.76
N ILE A 120 -4.01 -1.05 11.80
CA ILE A 120 -4.36 0.35 12.02
C ILE A 120 -5.59 0.68 11.18
N ASP A 121 -6.63 1.16 11.85
CA ASP A 121 -7.84 1.66 11.20
C ASP A 121 -7.56 3.02 10.54
N VAL A 122 -7.85 3.12 9.24
CA VAL A 122 -7.76 4.36 8.43
C VAL A 122 -9.08 4.67 7.71
N THR A 123 -10.19 4.24 8.32
CA THR A 123 -11.55 4.41 7.80
C THR A 123 -11.94 5.86 7.59
N THR A 124 -11.52 6.75 8.49
CA THR A 124 -11.79 8.20 8.37
C THR A 124 -10.49 8.98 8.12
N PRO A 125 -10.57 10.19 7.55
CA PRO A 125 -9.41 11.07 7.42
C PRO A 125 -8.71 11.31 8.75
N GLU A 126 -9.46 11.51 9.84
CA GLU A 126 -8.91 11.74 11.18
C GLU A 126 -8.13 10.51 11.70
N ASN A 127 -8.64 9.31 11.43
CA ASN A 127 -7.95 8.06 11.76
C ASN A 127 -6.65 7.92 10.96
N ALA A 128 -6.67 8.27 9.67
CA ALA A 128 -5.50 8.25 8.80
C ALA A 128 -4.43 9.29 9.21
N ASP A 129 -4.85 10.49 9.58
CA ASP A 129 -3.97 11.54 10.10
C ASP A 129 -3.30 11.11 11.40
N ARG A 130 -4.09 10.58 12.35
CA ARG A 130 -3.57 10.03 13.60
C ARG A 130 -2.59 8.88 13.37
N ALA A 131 -2.91 7.96 12.45
CA ALA A 131 -2.01 6.87 12.06
C ALA A 131 -0.68 7.41 11.52
N THR A 132 -0.74 8.47 10.70
CA THR A 132 0.46 9.11 10.15
C THR A 132 1.31 9.73 11.25
N GLU A 133 0.71 10.49 12.17
CA GLU A 133 1.43 11.08 13.31
C GLU A 133 2.08 10.01 14.19
N GLU A 134 1.34 8.95 14.51
CA GLU A 134 1.83 7.83 15.29
C GLU A 134 3.02 7.14 14.61
N LEU A 135 2.93 6.88 13.31
CA LEU A 135 4.02 6.28 12.54
C LEU A 135 5.23 7.20 12.57
N VAL A 136 5.08 8.48 12.22
CA VAL A 136 6.21 9.43 12.25
C VAL A 136 6.88 9.48 13.63
N LEU A 137 6.11 9.45 14.73
CA LEU A 137 6.66 9.42 16.08
C LEU A 137 7.41 8.12 16.39
N ARG A 138 6.89 6.96 15.98
CA ARG A 138 7.59 5.66 16.13
C ARG A 138 8.90 5.63 15.32
N LEU A 139 8.85 6.19 14.11
CA LEU A 139 9.98 6.28 13.19
C LEU A 139 11.06 7.25 13.71
N ALA A 140 10.65 8.37 14.30
CA ALA A 140 11.56 9.29 14.97
C ALA A 140 12.12 8.73 16.28
N GLY A 141 11.29 8.06 17.08
CA GLY A 141 11.61 7.56 18.43
C GLY A 141 12.55 6.35 18.46
N SER A 142 12.62 5.58 17.37
CA SER A 142 13.59 4.48 17.27
C SER A 142 14.99 4.97 16.85
N SER A 143 15.17 6.29 16.70
CA SER A 143 16.48 6.93 16.58
C SER A 143 17.15 7.02 17.96
N GLY A 144 18.00 6.05 18.31
CA GLY A 144 18.94 6.19 19.43
C GLY A 144 19.87 7.42 19.27
N PRO A 145 20.55 7.88 20.35
CA PRO A 145 21.34 9.10 20.32
C PRO A 145 22.43 9.06 19.24
N LEU A 146 22.42 10.06 18.36
CA LEU A 146 23.44 10.26 17.33
C LEU A 146 24.82 10.47 17.99
N SER A 147 25.75 9.57 17.73
CA SER A 147 27.18 9.85 17.92
C SER A 147 27.58 11.03 17.01
N PRO A 148 28.18 12.11 17.52
CA PRO A 148 28.49 13.29 16.73
C PRO A 148 29.81 13.11 15.99
N SER A 149 29.81 12.43 14.85
CA SER A 149 30.90 12.59 13.88
C SER A 149 30.51 12.19 12.45
N SER A 150 30.01 13.15 11.67
CA SER A 150 30.60 13.52 10.38
C SER A 150 29.71 14.52 9.65
N ARG A 151 30.28 15.69 9.35
CA ARG A 151 29.67 16.77 8.56
C ARG A 151 29.79 16.46 7.05
N HIS A 152 28.65 16.51 6.34
CA HIS A 152 28.42 17.07 4.98
C HIS A 152 29.14 16.43 3.75
N PRO A 153 28.59 16.53 2.50
CA PRO A 153 27.93 17.71 1.93
C PRO A 153 26.49 17.55 1.43
N ARG A 154 25.83 18.72 1.40
CA ARG A 154 24.50 18.98 0.84
C ARG A 154 24.52 18.80 -0.66
N HIS A 155 23.60 18.00 -1.20
CA HIS A 155 23.24 18.06 -2.61
C HIS A 155 21.88 18.71 -2.82
N ARG A 156 22.00 19.91 -3.38
CA ARG A 156 21.11 20.75 -4.18
C ARG A 156 19.75 20.15 -4.61
N TRP A 157 18.69 20.78 -4.13
CA TRP A 157 17.36 20.87 -4.73
C TRP A 157 17.41 21.33 -6.20
N ILE A 158 16.63 20.68 -7.07
CA ILE A 158 16.14 21.26 -8.33
C ILE A 158 14.64 20.99 -8.40
N GLY A 159 13.85 22.07 -8.48
CA GLY A 159 12.45 22.01 -8.92
C GLY A 159 11.43 22.65 -7.99
N SER A 160 11.51 23.98 -7.78
CA SER A 160 10.33 24.76 -7.40
C SER A 160 9.56 25.16 -8.66
N ALA A 161 8.26 24.90 -8.71
CA ALA A 161 7.31 25.73 -9.46
C ALA A 161 5.98 25.84 -8.69
N PRO A 162 5.27 26.98 -8.78
CA PRO A 162 4.33 27.45 -7.78
C PRO A 162 2.88 27.03 -8.06
N GLY A 163 2.10 26.79 -7.00
CA GLY A 163 0.64 26.66 -7.09
C GLY A 163 0.07 25.41 -6.43
N VAL A 164 0.24 25.26 -5.11
CA VAL A 164 -0.45 24.19 -4.36
C VAL A 164 -1.88 24.66 -4.05
N ARG A 165 -2.80 24.35 -4.95
CA ARG A 165 -4.22 24.14 -4.63
C ARG A 165 -4.58 22.76 -5.15
N ASN A 166 -4.97 21.88 -4.24
CA ASN A 166 -5.73 20.64 -4.48
C ASN A 166 -5.26 19.81 -5.68
N ALA A 167 -4.20 19.02 -5.51
CA ALA A 167 -3.77 18.05 -6.51
C ALA A 167 -3.77 16.63 -5.89
N TRP A 168 -4.93 15.99 -5.93
CA TRP A 168 -5.05 14.53 -5.83
C TRP A 168 -4.73 13.94 -7.22
N PRO A 169 -4.02 12.80 -7.37
CA PRO A 169 -3.45 12.42 -8.65
C PRO A 169 -4.48 11.91 -9.66
N THR A 170 -4.26 12.29 -10.92
CA THR A 170 -5.04 12.05 -12.14
C THR A 170 -4.96 10.63 -12.72
N TRP A 171 -5.34 9.59 -11.97
CA TRP A 171 -5.40 8.22 -12.51
C TRP A 171 -6.72 7.89 -13.23
N ALA A 172 -7.75 8.74 -13.11
CA ALA A 172 -9.04 8.59 -13.78
C ALA A 172 -9.01 8.78 -15.32
N ALA A 173 -7.83 8.90 -15.95
CA ALA A 173 -7.68 9.12 -17.40
C ALA A 173 -6.87 8.02 -18.12
N SER A 174 -6.43 6.96 -17.43
CA SER A 174 -5.69 5.86 -18.07
C SER A 174 -6.62 4.68 -18.36
N THR A 175 -6.88 4.42 -19.64
CA THR A 175 -7.57 3.22 -20.18
C THR A 175 -6.80 1.90 -19.96
N SER A 176 -5.86 1.87 -19.03
CA SER A 176 -5.01 0.73 -18.69
C SER A 176 -4.91 0.64 -17.18
N ILE A 177 -5.78 -0.16 -16.57
CA ILE A 177 -5.62 -0.62 -15.18
C ILE A 177 -4.52 -1.68 -15.22
N ASN A 178 -3.29 -1.31 -14.89
CA ASN A 178 -2.21 -2.29 -14.69
C ASN A 178 -2.22 -2.74 -13.22
N ASP A 179 -1.79 -3.99 -12.96
CA ASP A 179 -1.72 -4.57 -11.61
C ASP A 179 -0.76 -3.82 -10.67
N ASP A 180 0.08 -2.91 -11.21
CA ASP A 180 0.98 -2.05 -10.45
C ASP A 180 0.30 -0.79 -9.85
N ASP A 181 -0.96 -0.51 -10.21
CA ASP A 181 -1.69 0.71 -9.81
C ASP A 181 -2.49 0.54 -8.49
N ILE A 182 -2.10 -0.38 -7.60
CA ILE A 182 -2.82 -0.64 -6.34
C ILE A 182 -2.17 0.14 -5.18
N PRO A 183 -2.70 1.31 -4.76
CA PRO A 183 -2.29 1.89 -3.50
C PRO A 183 -2.97 1.14 -2.36
N ILE A 184 -2.20 0.33 -1.63
CA ILE A 184 -2.43 0.18 -0.19
C ILE A 184 -1.33 0.98 0.48
N ILE A 185 -1.71 2.17 0.93
CA ILE A 185 -0.87 3.12 1.65
C ILE A 185 -0.29 2.37 2.84
N GLY A 186 1.03 2.37 2.99
CA GLY A 186 1.73 1.71 4.08
C GLY A 186 3.09 2.35 4.23
N ARG A 187 3.16 3.43 5.00
CA ARG A 187 4.39 4.19 5.22
C ARG A 187 5.18 3.57 6.37
N VAL A 188 6.41 3.15 6.10
CA VAL A 188 7.40 2.71 7.09
C VAL A 188 8.75 3.25 6.67
N GLU A 189 9.28 4.28 7.35
CA GLU A 189 10.66 4.77 7.15
C GLU A 189 11.58 4.21 8.23
N PHE A 190 12.69 3.55 7.91
CA PHE A 190 13.81 3.49 8.85
C PHE A 190 15.14 3.43 8.13
N ARG A 191 16.17 3.89 8.85
CA ARG A 191 17.48 4.37 8.40
C ARG A 191 18.33 3.41 7.57
#